data_AF-A0A2H0UJ55-F1
#
_entry.id   AF-A0A2H0UJ55-F1
#
_cell.length_a   1.000
_cell.length_b   1.000
_cell.length_c   1.000
_cell.angle_alpha   90.00
_cell.angle_beta   90.00
_cell.angle_gamma   90.00
#
_symmetry.space_group_name_H-M   'P 1'
#
loop_
_entity.id
_entity.type
_entity.pdbx_description
1 polymer ?
#
loop_
_entity_poly.entity_id
_entity_poly.type
_entity_poly.pdbx_seq_one_letter_code
_entity_poly.pdbx_strand_id
1 'polypeptide(L)' 'MFNAMEKRGLDPDKFSFYLQMHKYGIPPHGGCSTGLERFTARMLELQNVKEATPFPRDMSRIDTRLSEQDE' A
#
# COMPACT_ATOMS: atom_id res chain seq x y z
N MET A 1 -10.94 19.39 3.07
CA MET A 1 -10.74 17.97 3.43
C MET A 1 -11.91 17.43 4.25
N PHE A 2 -12.24 18.04 5.40
CA PHE A 2 -13.40 17.68 6.23
C PHE A 2 -14.71 17.49 5.43
N ASN A 3 -15.15 18.50 4.68
CA ASN A 3 -16.37 18.39 3.86
C ASN A 3 -16.32 17.25 2.82
N ALA A 4 -15.14 16.88 2.32
CA ALA A 4 -14.99 15.77 1.37
C ALA A 4 -15.04 14.41 2.08
N MET A 5 -14.57 14.34 3.33
CA MET A 5 -14.68 13.16 4.19
C MET A 5 -16.14 12.93 4.61
N GLU A 6 -16.84 13.97 5.05
CA GLU A 6 -18.27 13.91 5.40
C GLU A 6 -19.13 13.43 4.23
N LYS A 7 -18.90 13.98 3.03
CA LYS A 7 -19.57 13.52 1.79
C LYS A 7 -19.32 12.06 1.46
N ARG A 8 -18.20 11.49 1.90
CA ARG A 8 -17.83 10.07 1.72
C ARG A 8 -18.25 9.19 2.91
N GLY A 9 -18.94 9.75 3.91
CA GLY A 9 -19.35 9.03 5.12
C GLY A 9 -18.18 8.62 6.02
N LEU A 10 -17.05 9.32 5.94
CA LEU A 10 -15.86 9.04 6.75
C LEU A 10 -15.92 9.85 8.05
N ASP A 11 -15.69 9.17 9.17
CA ASP A 11 -15.57 9.78 10.50
C ASP A 11 -14.21 10.49 10.63
N PRO A 12 -14.16 11.83 10.77
CA PRO A 12 -12.91 12.59 10.88
C PRO A 12 -12.06 12.23 12.10
N ASP A 13 -12.66 11.78 13.20
CA ASP A 13 -11.93 11.52 14.45
C ASP A 13 -10.94 10.36 14.30
N LYS A 14 -11.25 9.40 13.43
CA LYS A 14 -10.35 8.28 13.07
C LYS A 14 -9.09 8.72 12.32
N PHE A 15 -9.09 9.92 11.76
CA PHE A 15 -7.95 10.50 11.03
C PHE A 15 -7.30 11.66 11.79
N SER A 16 -7.66 11.86 13.06
CA SER A 16 -7.16 12.96 13.90
C SER A 16 -5.65 13.14 13.84
N PHE A 17 -4.87 12.04 13.90
CA PHE A 17 -3.42 12.07 13.75
C PHE A 17 -2.94 12.74 12.45
N TYR A 18 -3.54 12.38 11.31
CA TYR A 18 -3.20 12.96 10.01
C TYR A 18 -3.72 14.40 9.86
N LEU A 19 -4.92 14.68 10.39
CA LEU A 19 -5.58 15.98 10.30
C LEU A 19 -4.89 17.06 11.15
N GLN A 20 -4.18 16.69 12.22
CA GLN A 20 -3.44 17.66 13.04
C GLN A 20 -2.45 18.49 12.21
N MET A 21 -1.77 17.89 11.23
CA MET A 21 -0.81 18.61 10.38
C MET A 21 -1.48 19.71 9.54
N HIS A 22 -2.73 19.50 9.12
CA HIS A 22 -3.50 20.52 8.40
C HIS A 22 -3.90 21.68 9.31
N LYS A 23 -4.14 21.43 10.61
CA LYS A 23 -4.47 22.48 11.60
C LYS A 23 -3.33 23.47 11.80
N TYR A 24 -2.07 23.00 11.71
CA TYR A 24 -0.88 23.82 11.89
C TYR A 24 -0.34 24.45 10.58
N GLY A 25 -1.10 24.37 9.48
CA GLY A 25 -0.78 25.10 8.25
C GLY A 25 0.25 24.41 7.35
N ILE A 26 -0.02 23.15 6.99
CA ILE A 26 0.77 22.46 5.95
C ILE A 26 0.71 23.24 4.62
N PRO A 27 1.84 23.47 3.92
CA PRO A 27 1.82 24.16 2.63
C PRO A 27 1.07 23.34 1.57
N PRO A 28 0.63 23.97 0.46
CA PRO A 28 0.10 23.24 -0.69
C PRO A 28 1.14 22.22 -1.18
N HIS A 29 0.80 20.94 -1.13
CA HIS A 29 1.69 19.85 -1.49
C HIS A 29 0.95 18.83 -2.36
N GLY A 30 1.72 18.10 -3.15
CA GLY A 30 1.26 17.01 -3.99
C GLY A 30 2.43 16.09 -4.29
N GLY A 31 2.13 14.85 -4.68
CA GLY A 31 3.15 13.86 -5.02
C GLY A 31 2.60 12.81 -5.95
N CYS A 32 3.49 11.98 -6.47
CA CYS A 32 3.16 10.78 -7.22
C CYS A 32 3.96 9.60 -6.69
N SER A 33 3.47 8.40 -6.98
CA SER A 33 4.16 7.15 -6.66
C SER A 33 4.12 6.24 -7.87
N THR A 34 5.20 5.50 -8.10
CA THR A 34 5.29 4.49 -9.15
C THR A 34 5.54 3.13 -8.52
N GLY A 35 4.82 2.10 -8.96
CA GLY A 35 5.05 0.73 -8.49
C GLY A 35 6.39 0.20 -9.01
N LEU A 36 7.39 0.11 -8.14
CA LEU A 36 8.76 -0.24 -8.50
C LEU A 36 8.86 -1.64 -9.10
N GLU A 37 8.15 -2.62 -8.54
CA GLU A 37 8.16 -4.00 -9.03
C GLU A 37 7.55 -4.07 -10.44
N ARG A 38 6.50 -3.28 -10.70
CA ARG A 38 5.89 -3.21 -12.03
C ARG A 38 6.80 -2.50 -13.03
N PHE A 39 7.48 -1.45 -12.59
CA PHE A 39 8.45 -0.73 -13.40
C PHE A 39 9.62 -1.64 -13.81
N THR A 40 10.20 -2.35 -12.84
CA THR A 40 11.27 -3.33 -13.08
C THR A 40 10.81 -4.47 -13.99
N ALA A 41 9.63 -5.05 -13.75
CA ALA A 41 9.08 -6.09 -14.62
C ALA A 41 8.91 -5.62 -16.07
N ARG A 42 8.50 -4.36 -16.28
CA ARG A 42 8.41 -3.79 -17.64
C ARG A 42 9.77 -3.52 -18.26
N MET A 43 10.73 -3.01 -17.49
CA MET A 43 12.09 -2.73 -17.95
C MET A 43 12.82 -3.99 -18.41
N LEU A 44 12.57 -5.12 -17.72
CA LEU A 44 13.21 -6.40 -17.97
C LEU A 44 12.32 -7.37 -18.78
N GLU A 45 11.18 -6.89 -19.31
CA GLU A 45 10.20 -7.69 -20.07
C GLU A 45 9.74 -8.99 -19.38
N LEU A 46 9.70 -8.97 -18.05
CA LEU A 46 9.27 -10.09 -17.22
C LEU A 46 7.79 -10.35 -17.41
N GLN A 47 7.42 -11.64 -17.47
CA GLN A 47 6.04 -12.05 -17.69
C GLN A 47 5.19 -11.84 -16.43
N ASN A 48 5.83 -11.87 -15.24
CA ASN A 48 5.15 -11.72 -13.97
C ASN A 48 5.88 -10.75 -13.04
N VAL A 49 5.12 -9.90 -12.34
CA VAL A 49 5.67 -8.99 -11.32
C VAL A 49 6.34 -9.72 -10.16
N LYS A 50 5.96 -10.98 -9.91
CA LYS A 50 6.61 -11.84 -8.91
C LYS A 50 8.10 -12.08 -9.23
N GLU A 51 8.49 -12.01 -10.50
CA GLU A 51 9.90 -12.17 -10.94
C GLU A 51 10.72 -10.90 -10.67
N ALA A 52 10.07 -9.76 -10.41
CA ALA A 52 10.71 -8.49 -10.10
C ALA A 52 10.94 -8.28 -8.58
N THR A 53 10.74 -9.30 -7.75
CA THR A 53 10.95 -9.23 -6.30
C THR A 53 11.73 -10.46 -5.79
N PRO A 54 12.66 -10.32 -4.82
CA PRO A 54 13.44 -11.44 -4.32
C PRO A 54 12.61 -12.49 -3.56
N PHE A 55 11.55 -12.06 -2.88
CA PHE A 55 10.70 -12.92 -2.05
C PHE A 55 9.23 -12.73 -2.42
N PRO A 56 8.78 -13.28 -3.57
CA PRO A 56 7.41 -13.08 -4.01
C PRO A 56 6.42 -13.75 -3.06
N ARG A 57 5.29 -13.07 -2.84
CA ARG A 57 4.15 -13.63 -2.11
C ARG A 57 3.28 -14.45 -3.06
N ASP A 58 2.87 -15.62 -2.60
CA ASP A 58 1.85 -16.41 -3.29
C ASP A 58 0.50 -16.32 -2.58
N MET A 59 -0.56 -16.84 -3.20
CA MET A 59 -1.93 -16.83 -2.63
C MET A 59 -1.99 -17.57 -1.28
N SER A 60 -1.24 -18.65 -1.18
CA SER A 60 -1.04 -19.40 0.06
C SER A 60 0.10 -18.78 0.87
N ARG A 61 -0.12 -18.63 2.18
CA ARG A 61 0.97 -18.26 3.09
C ARG A 61 1.90 -19.46 3.30
N ILE A 62 3.21 -19.22 3.22
CA ILE A 62 4.22 -20.27 3.45
C ILE A 62 4.20 -20.77 4.90
N ASP A 63 3.80 -19.95 5.86
CA ASP A 63 3.66 -20.35 7.27
C ASP A 63 2.65 -21.47 7.49
N THR A 64 1.60 -21.55 6.66
CA THR A 64 0.60 -22.61 6.74
C THR A 64 1.14 -23.95 6.23
N ARG A 65 2.06 -23.94 5.25
CA ARG A 65 2.65 -25.17 4.67
C ARG A 65 3.78 -25.78 5.50
N LEU A 66 4.44 -24.98 6.33
CA LEU A 66 5.53 -25.45 7.21
C LEU A 66 5.04 -25.84 8.61
N SER A 67 3.80 -25.51 8.96
CA SER A 67 3.17 -25.87 10.23
C SER A 67 2.40 -27.20 10.18
N GLU A 68 2.08 -27.69 8.98
CA GLU A 68 1.67 -29.06 8.76
C GLU A 68 2.92 -29.95 8.83
N GLN A 69 3.29 -30.35 10.05
CA GLN A 69 4.21 -31.47 10.26
C GLN A 69 3.40 -32.73 9.98
N ASP A 70 3.77 -33.49 8.96
CA ASP A 70 3.22 -34.83 8.69
C ASP A 70 3.39 -35.69 9.96
N GLU A 71 2.27 -36.11 10.56
CA GLU A 71 2.24 -37.23 11.51
C GLU A 71 2.56 -38.56 10.81
#